data_AF-A0A3R9KK49-F1
#
_entry.id   AF-A0A3R9KK49-F1
#
_cell.length_a   1.000
_cell.length_b   1.000
_cell.length_c   1.000
_cell.angle_alpha   90.00
_cell.angle_beta   90.00
_cell.angle_gamma   90.00
#
_symmetry.space_group_name_H-M   'P 1'
#
loop_
_entity.id
_entity.type
_entity.pdbx_description
1 polymer ?
#
loop_
_entity_poly.entity_id
_entity_poly.type
_entity_poly.pdbx_seq_one_letter_code
_entity_poly.pdbx_strand_id
1 'polypeptide(L)'
;MRIKSVLKQVFLTEKENKKLNDCMRKENIRNFSEFARQKLIRTDLNIQKVSFEGLVPLTEELEQVGKNINSIARLATVVGRISYENKMDMSILMQKIVDVMEEKDVYFQK
;
A
#
# COMPACT_ATOMS: atom_id res chain seq x y z
N MET A 1 -43.52 -7.27 20.35
CA MET A 1 -42.13 -7.68 20.64
C MET A 1 -41.21 -6.95 19.68
N ARG A 2 -40.15 -6.29 20.17
CA ARG A 2 -39.21 -5.56 19.30
C ARG A 2 -38.23 -6.57 18.68
N ILE A 3 -38.27 -6.72 17.36
CA ILE A 3 -37.44 -7.70 16.62
C ILE A 3 -35.94 -7.39 16.74
N LYS A 4 -35.57 -6.10 16.84
CA LYS A 4 -34.17 -5.63 17.00
C LYS A 4 -33.99 -4.95 18.35
N SER A 5 -33.52 -5.70 19.35
CA SER A 5 -33.42 -5.29 20.76
C SER A 5 -32.11 -4.60 21.14
N VAL A 6 -31.02 -4.84 20.39
CA VAL A 6 -29.71 -4.23 20.66
C VAL A 6 -29.61 -2.82 20.07
N LEU A 7 -29.23 -1.85 20.89
CA LEU A 7 -28.96 -0.46 20.48
C LEU A 7 -27.46 -0.22 20.34
N LYS A 8 -27.06 0.47 19.27
CA LYS A 8 -25.72 1.04 19.09
C LYS A 8 -25.88 2.54 18.84
N GLN A 9 -25.07 3.35 19.52
CA GLN A 9 -25.10 4.81 19.41
C GLN A 9 -23.76 5.31 18.85
N VAL A 10 -23.82 6.40 18.09
CA VAL A 10 -22.65 7.11 17.57
C VAL A 10 -22.86 8.60 17.82
N PHE A 11 -21.81 9.29 18.24
CA PHE A 11 -21.80 10.74 18.39
C PHE A 11 -21.14 11.34 17.15
N LEU A 12 -21.75 12.37 16.59
CA LEU A 12 -21.29 13.04 15.38
C LEU A 12 -21.22 14.54 15.63
N THR A 13 -20.21 15.17 15.07
CA THR A 13 -20.21 16.63 14.88
C THR A 13 -21.27 17.03 13.85
N GLU A 14 -21.69 18.29 13.85
CA GLU A 14 -22.63 18.83 12.84
C GLU A 14 -22.14 18.60 11.41
N LYS A 15 -20.83 18.73 11.19
CA LYS A 15 -20.19 18.50 9.87
C LYS A 15 -20.30 17.04 9.44
N GLU A 16 -20.09 16.10 10.36
CA GLU A 16 -20.23 14.66 10.08
C GLU A 16 -21.69 14.29 9.85
N ASN A 17 -22.62 14.82 10.65
CA ASN A 17 -24.05 14.58 10.48
C ASN A 17 -24.55 15.10 9.12
N LYS A 18 -24.09 16.27 8.69
CA LYS A 18 -24.40 16.80 7.34
C LYS A 18 -23.91 15.85 6.24
N LYS A 19 -22.65 15.41 6.30
CA LYS A 19 -22.08 14.46 5.33
C LYS A 19 -22.84 13.13 5.31
N LEU A 20 -23.18 12.60 6.48
CA LEU A 20 -23.96 11.38 6.63
C LEU A 20 -25.33 11.50 5.95
N ASN A 21 -26.04 12.61 6.19
CA ASN A 21 -27.33 12.89 5.56
C ASN A 21 -27.21 13.05 4.03
N ASP A 22 -26.13 13.63 3.53
CA ASP A 22 -25.85 13.69 2.09
C ASP A 22 -25.65 12.30 1.50
N CYS A 23 -24.88 11.42 2.16
CA CYS A 23 -24.71 10.03 1.74
C CYS A 23 -26.04 9.26 1.74
N MET A 24 -26.83 9.41 2.80
CA MET A 24 -28.15 8.80 2.91
C MET A 24 -29.09 9.25 1.77
N ARG A 25 -29.11 10.55 1.45
CA ARG A 25 -29.92 11.09 0.34
C ARG A 25 -29.48 10.53 -1.01
N LYS A 26 -28.17 10.43 -1.26
CA LYS A 26 -27.62 9.87 -2.52
C LYS A 26 -28.04 8.42 -2.75
N GLU A 27 -28.16 7.64 -1.69
CA GLU A 27 -28.59 6.23 -1.75
C GLU A 27 -30.11 6.05 -1.55
N ASN A 28 -30.87 7.15 -1.50
CA ASN A 28 -32.32 7.18 -1.28
C ASN A 28 -32.78 6.48 0.02
N ILE A 29 -31.96 6.54 1.07
CA ILE A 29 -32.25 5.95 2.38
C ILE A 29 -32.63 7.06 3.35
N ARG A 30 -33.80 6.96 3.98
CA ARG A 30 -34.36 8.01 4.85
C ARG A 30 -34.01 7.85 6.33
N ASN A 31 -33.56 6.66 6.73
CA ASN A 31 -33.34 6.30 8.13
C ASN A 31 -31.89 5.91 8.38
N PHE A 32 -31.25 6.58 9.35
CA PHE A 32 -29.87 6.27 9.76
C PHE A 32 -29.72 4.81 10.18
N SER A 33 -30.68 4.26 10.91
CA SER A 33 -30.62 2.87 11.36
C SER A 33 -30.61 1.87 10.20
N GLU A 34 -31.29 2.20 9.10
CA GLU A 34 -31.28 1.38 7.89
C GLU A 34 -29.96 1.54 7.14
N PHE A 35 -29.53 2.79 6.93
CA PHE A 35 -28.27 3.12 6.29
C PHE A 35 -27.08 2.45 6.99
N ALA A 36 -26.98 2.60 8.31
CA ALA A 36 -25.92 2.01 9.12
C ALA A 36 -25.92 0.48 9.04
N ARG A 37 -27.10 -0.18 9.04
CA ARG A 37 -27.16 -1.63 8.88
C ARG A 37 -26.68 -2.07 7.50
N GLN A 38 -27.09 -1.37 6.45
CA GLN A 38 -26.59 -1.68 5.11
C GLN A 38 -25.07 -1.48 5.02
N LYS A 39 -24.51 -0.41 5.60
CA LYS A 39 -23.06 -0.15 5.49
C LYS A 39 -22.21 -1.04 6.41
N LEU A 40 -22.70 -1.40 7.59
CA LEU A 40 -21.93 -2.14 8.60
C LEU A 40 -22.12 -3.66 8.52
N ILE A 41 -23.25 -4.14 8.01
CA ILE A 41 -23.63 -5.57 8.00
C ILE A 41 -23.62 -6.14 6.58
N ARG A 42 -23.21 -5.36 5.58
CA ARG A 42 -23.00 -5.87 4.22
C ARG A 42 -21.90 -6.94 4.24
N THR A 43 -22.30 -8.18 3.97
CA THR A 43 -21.41 -9.35 3.82
C THR A 43 -20.76 -9.42 2.44
N ASP A 44 -21.18 -8.54 1.52
CA ASP A 44 -20.62 -8.35 0.18
C ASP A 44 -19.58 -7.22 0.15
N LEU A 45 -19.19 -6.66 1.31
CA LEU A 45 -18.02 -5.80 1.38
C LEU A 45 -16.82 -6.60 0.89
N ASN A 46 -16.44 -6.35 -0.36
CA ASN A 46 -15.21 -6.84 -0.92
C ASN A 46 -14.08 -6.04 -0.26
N ILE A 47 -13.73 -6.44 0.97
CA ILE A 47 -12.56 -5.92 1.68
C ILE A 47 -11.37 -6.42 0.87
N GLN A 48 -10.94 -5.61 -0.10
CA GLN A 48 -9.68 -5.85 -0.78
C GLN A 48 -8.57 -5.59 0.23
N LYS A 49 -8.14 -6.67 0.88
CA LYS A 49 -6.90 -6.66 1.64
C LYS A 49 -5.77 -6.60 0.62
N VAL A 50 -5.24 -5.40 0.37
CA VAL A 50 -4.03 -5.24 -0.42
C VAL A 50 -2.86 -5.73 0.44
N SER A 51 -2.23 -6.82 0.01
CA SER A 51 -1.02 -7.36 0.64
C SER A 51 0.16 -7.12 -0.29
N PHE A 52 1.27 -6.67 0.30
CA PHE A 52 2.56 -6.53 -0.39
C PHE A 52 3.56 -7.60 0.05
N GLU A 53 3.11 -8.67 0.71
CA GLU A 53 3.96 -9.79 1.13
C GLU A 53 4.73 -10.40 -0.05
N GLY A 54 4.13 -10.44 -1.24
CA GLY A 54 4.79 -10.89 -2.47
C GLY A 54 5.97 -10.01 -2.93
N LEU A 55 6.10 -8.79 -2.41
CA LEU A 55 7.21 -7.87 -2.70
C LEU A 55 8.36 -7.96 -1.70
N VAL A 56 8.23 -8.76 -0.64
CA VAL A 56 9.30 -8.93 0.35
C VAL A 56 10.59 -9.45 -0.31
N PRO A 57 10.58 -10.51 -1.14
CA PRO A 57 11.80 -11.00 -1.78
C PRO A 57 12.45 -9.98 -2.73
N LEU A 58 11.62 -9.22 -3.45
CA LEU A 58 12.07 -8.13 -4.32
C LEU A 58 12.78 -7.04 -3.49
N THR A 59 12.19 -6.66 -2.36
CA THR A 59 12.73 -5.64 -1.47
C THR A 59 14.07 -6.08 -0.89
N GLU A 60 14.19 -7.34 -0.46
CA GLU A 60 15.43 -7.91 0.06
C GLU A 60 16.55 -7.95 -0.99
N GLU A 61 16.22 -8.31 -2.23
CA GLU A 61 17.19 -8.33 -3.33
C GLU A 61 17.67 -6.91 -3.68
N LEU A 62 16.76 -5.94 -3.77
CA LEU A 62 17.11 -4.53 -4.00
C LEU A 62 17.94 -3.97 -2.85
N GLU A 63 17.63 -4.32 -1.61
CA GLU A 63 18.41 -3.92 -0.44
C GLU A 63 19.84 -4.44 -0.53
N GLN A 64 20.03 -5.68 -0.97
CA GLN A 64 21.35 -6.27 -1.12
C GLN A 64 22.16 -5.58 -2.22
N VAL A 65 21.53 -5.26 -3.35
CA VAL A 65 22.19 -4.48 -4.42
C VAL A 65 22.58 -3.09 -3.91
N GLY A 66 21.69 -2.42 -3.16
CA GLY A 66 21.96 -1.13 -2.55
C GLY A 66 23.14 -1.16 -1.56
N LYS A 67 23.24 -2.22 -0.73
CA LYS A 67 24.39 -2.43 0.17
C LYS A 67 25.71 -2.55 -0.58
N ASN A 68 25.72 -3.25 -1.72
CA ASN A 68 26.91 -3.39 -2.55
C ASN A 68 27.34 -2.07 -3.17
N ILE A 69 26.40 -1.30 -3.74
CA ILE A 69 26.66 0.03 -4.31
C ILE A 69 27.24 0.97 -3.24
N ASN A 70 26.62 1.01 -2.06
CA ASN A 70 27.08 1.84 -0.95
C ASN A 70 28.50 1.45 -0.49
N SER A 71 28.84 0.16 -0.53
CA SER A 71 30.18 -0.32 -0.20
C SER A 71 31.23 0.18 -1.19
N ILE A 72 30.94 0.12 -2.50
CA ILE A 72 31.80 0.66 -3.56
C ILE A 72 31.98 2.18 -3.39
N ALA A 73 30.89 2.90 -3.12
CA ALA A 73 30.92 4.35 -2.91
C ALA A 73 31.82 4.73 -1.73
N ARG A 74 31.65 4.06 -0.58
CA ARG A 74 32.48 4.28 0.62
C ARG A 74 33.96 4.01 0.34
N LEU A 75 34.27 2.92 -0.34
CA LEU A 75 35.65 2.57 -0.71
C LEU A 75 36.26 3.63 -1.63
N ALA A 76 35.51 4.09 -2.64
CA ALA A 76 35.96 5.15 -3.52
C ALA A 76 36.19 6.48 -2.80
N THR A 77 35.34 6.82 -1.83
CA THR A 77 35.55 8.00 -0.96
C THR A 77 36.82 7.88 -0.14
N VAL A 78 37.08 6.73 0.48
CA VAL A 78 38.29 6.50 1.30
C VAL A 78 39.56 6.54 0.45
N VAL A 79 39.54 5.93 -0.73
CA VAL A 79 40.71 5.88 -1.64
C VAL A 79 40.85 7.20 -2.43
N GLY A 80 39.84 8.08 -2.40
CA GLY A 80 39.83 9.36 -3.10
C GLY A 80 39.74 9.27 -4.63
N ARG A 81 39.43 8.08 -5.16
CA ARG A 81 39.28 7.83 -6.60
C ARG A 81 38.34 6.66 -6.87
N ILE A 82 37.71 6.68 -8.04
CA ILE A 82 36.90 5.58 -8.55
C ILE A 82 37.72 4.83 -9.60
N SER A 83 37.98 3.54 -9.39
CA SER A 83 38.67 2.68 -10.36
C SER A 83 37.76 2.32 -11.54
N TYR A 84 38.34 1.78 -12.61
CA TYR A 84 37.55 1.23 -13.72
C TYR A 84 36.69 0.04 -13.26
N GLU A 85 37.25 -0.84 -12.43
CA GLU A 85 36.54 -1.97 -11.82
C GLU A 85 35.32 -1.51 -11.02
N ASN A 86 35.46 -0.47 -10.17
CA ASN A 86 34.34 0.09 -9.42
C ASN A 86 33.21 0.58 -10.33
N LYS A 87 33.55 1.15 -11.50
CA LYS A 87 32.54 1.60 -12.47
C LYS A 87 31.85 0.40 -13.13
N MET A 88 32.61 -0.63 -13.49
CA MET A 88 32.09 -1.83 -14.10
C MET A 88 31.17 -2.60 -13.15
N ASP A 89 31.58 -2.78 -11.90
CA ASP A 89 30.77 -3.41 -10.84
C ASP A 89 29.48 -2.62 -10.61
N MET A 90 29.55 -1.28 -10.58
CA MET A 90 28.38 -0.44 -10.44
C MET A 90 27.43 -0.55 -11.63
N SER A 91 27.95 -0.63 -12.86
CA SER A 91 27.13 -0.87 -14.05
C SER A 91 26.41 -2.22 -14.01
N ILE A 92 27.09 -3.28 -13.56
CA ILE A 92 26.49 -4.61 -13.37
C ILE A 92 25.37 -4.56 -12.32
N LEU A 93 25.62 -3.92 -11.18
CA LEU A 93 24.64 -3.80 -10.10
C LEU A 93 23.42 -2.97 -10.53
N MET A 94 23.62 -1.91 -11.31
CA MET A 94 22.51 -1.12 -11.87
C MET A 94 21.69 -1.91 -12.89
N GLN A 95 22.34 -2.71 -13.75
CA GLN A 95 21.63 -3.60 -14.66
C GLN A 95 20.80 -4.62 -13.87
N LYS A 96 21.36 -5.17 -12.79
CA LYS A 96 20.63 -6.10 -11.92
C LYS A 96 19.38 -5.47 -11.29
N ILE A 97 19.39 -4.18 -10.96
CA ILE A 97 18.17 -3.47 -10.49
C ILE A 97 17.12 -3.46 -11.59
N VAL A 98 17.50 -3.13 -12.83
CA VAL A 98 16.59 -3.10 -13.98
C VAL A 98 15.98 -4.48 -14.21
N ASP A 99 16.81 -5.53 -14.27
CA ASP A 99 16.35 -6.91 -14.52
C ASP A 99 15.34 -7.36 -13.45
N VAL A 100 15.67 -7.13 -12.18
CA VAL A 100 14.81 -7.50 -11.03
C VAL A 100 13.49 -6.73 -11.02
N MET A 101 13.49 -5.47 -11.47
CA MET A 101 12.27 -4.67 -11.61
C MET A 101 11.41 -5.13 -12.79
N GLU A 102 12.02 -5.42 -13.95
CA GLU A 102 11.33 -5.88 -15.16
C GLU A 102 10.66 -7.25 -14.97
N GLU A 103 11.31 -8.20 -14.29
CA GLU A 103 10.73 -9.51 -13.98
C GLU A 103 9.45 -9.40 -13.12
N LYS A 104 9.35 -8.35 -12.30
CA LYS A 104 8.25 -8.17 -11.36
C LYS A 104 7.16 -7.24 -11.87
N ASP A 105 7.44 -6.40 -12.87
CA ASP A 105 6.43 -5.54 -13.52
C ASP A 105 5.32 -6.36 -14.22
N VAL A 106 5.64 -7.60 -14.63
CA VAL A 106 4.69 -8.60 -15.16
C VAL A 106 3.59 -8.97 -14.14
N TYR A 107 3.84 -8.82 -12.84
CA TYR A 107 2.88 -9.14 -11.79
C TYR A 107 1.91 -7.99 -11.45
N PHE A 108 2.20 -6.76 -11.90
CA PHE A 108 1.38 -5.57 -11.62
C PHE A 108 0.41 -5.21 -12.76
N GLN A 109 0.44 -5.95 -13.89
CA GLN A 109 -0.45 -5.73 -15.04
C GLN A 109 -1.71 -6.61 -15.08
N LYS A 110 -2.15 -7.18 -13.95
CA LYS A 110 -3.40 -7.94 -13.83
C LYS A 110 -4.38 -7.32 -12.84
#